data_AF-A0A4R2JSZ4-F1
#
_entry.id   AF-A0A4R2JSZ4-F1
#
_cell.length_a   1.000
_cell.length_b   1.000
_cell.length_c   1.000
_cell.angle_alpha   90.00
_cell.angle_beta   90.00
_cell.angle_gamma   90.00
#
_symmetry.space_group_name_H-M   'P 1'
#
loop_
_entity.id
_entity.type
_entity.pdbx_description
1 polymer ?
#
loop_
_entity_poly.entity_id
_entity_poly.type
_entity_poly.pdbx_seq_one_letter_code
_entity_poly.pdbx_strand_id
1 'polypeptide(L)' 'MPHLVKVTRSTRDRVRLRRAGIVLASVQGRSARDIAVMFAATDSYLREVIHAFNDLGVCSLGPKMERRPTA' A
#
# COMPACT_ATOMS: atom_id res chain seq x y z
N MET A 1 -12.54 10.90 25.35
CA MET A 1 -13.27 10.18 24.28
C MET A 1 -12.29 9.45 23.36
N PRO A 2 -12.00 8.15 23.58
CA PRO A 2 -10.94 7.44 22.85
C PRO A 2 -11.50 6.70 21.63
N HIS A 3 -11.96 7.41 20.60
CA HIS A 3 -12.48 6.77 19.37
C HIS A 3 -11.51 6.87 18.16
N LEU A 4 -10.47 7.70 18.24
CA LEU A 4 -9.50 7.89 17.15
C LEU A 4 -8.46 6.77 17.04
N VAL A 5 -8.13 6.08 18.14
CA VAL A 5 -7.08 5.05 18.16
C VAL A 5 -7.52 3.74 17.48
N LYS A 6 -8.83 3.46 17.45
CA LYS A 6 -9.36 2.29 16.71
C LYS A 6 -9.41 2.54 15.19
N VAL A 7 -9.71 3.77 14.78
CA VAL A 7 -9.79 4.15 13.37
C VAL A 7 -8.42 4.09 12.70
N THR A 8 -7.36 4.56 13.38
CA THR A 8 -6.00 4.51 12.81
C THR A 8 -5.54 3.08 12.56
N ARG A 9 -5.88 2.11 13.43
CA ARG A 9 -5.56 0.69 13.23
C ARG A 9 -6.30 0.11 12.01
N SER A 10 -7.60 0.36 11.89
CA SER A 10 -8.42 -0.07 10.75
C SER A 10 -7.97 0.54 9.41
N THR A 11 -7.59 1.83 9.40
CA THR A 11 -7.02 2.48 8.22
C THR A 11 -5.67 1.87 7.83
N ARG A 12 -4.85 1.47 8.83
CA ARG A 12 -3.57 0.78 8.62
C ARG A 12 -3.76 -0.56 7.93
N ASP A 13 -4.74 -1.33 8.37
CA ASP A 13 -5.12 -2.62 7.78
C ASP A 13 -5.66 -2.46 6.35
N ARG A 14 -6.49 -1.42 6.10
CA ARG A 14 -6.99 -1.13 4.74
C ARG A 14 -5.87 -0.76 3.77
N VAL A 15 -4.90 0.05 4.19
CA VAL A 15 -3.73 0.40 3.35
C VAL A 15 -2.91 -0.84 3.05
N ARG A 16 -2.69 -1.70 4.05
CA ARG A 16 -1.94 -2.96 3.89
C ARG A 16 -2.63 -3.92 2.93
N LEU A 17 -3.93 -4.11 3.08
CA LEU A 17 -4.75 -4.94 2.18
C LEU A 17 -4.74 -4.39 0.74
N ARG A 18 -4.85 -3.07 0.58
CA ARG A 18 -4.81 -2.44 -0.75
C ARG A 18 -3.49 -2.66 -1.45
N ARG A 19 -2.36 -2.46 -0.74
CA ARG A 19 -1.01 -2.69 -1.29
C ARG A 19 -0.76 -4.17 -1.58
N ALA A 20 -1.22 -5.06 -0.70
CA ALA A 20 -1.11 -6.50 -0.92
C ALA A 20 -1.88 -6.93 -2.18
N GLY A 21 -3.09 -6.39 -2.39
CA GLY A 21 -3.88 -6.64 -3.59
C GLY A 21 -3.20 -6.17 -4.87
N ILE A 22 -2.56 -5.00 -4.85
CA ILE A 22 -1.77 -4.47 -5.97
C ILE A 22 -0.63 -5.42 -6.34
N VAL A 23 0.17 -5.82 -5.36
CA VAL A 23 1.31 -6.73 -5.59
C VAL A 23 0.82 -8.08 -6.10
N LEU A 24 -0.23 -8.64 -5.50
CA LEU A 24 -0.80 -9.92 -5.92
C LEU A 24 -1.32 -9.87 -7.36
N ALA A 25 -2.01 -8.80 -7.77
CA ALA A 25 -2.47 -8.62 -9.13
C ALA A 25 -1.29 -8.50 -10.12
N SER A 26 -0.21 -7.83 -9.72
CA SER A 26 1.02 -7.74 -10.50
C SER A 26 1.70 -9.10 -10.66
N VAL A 27 1.75 -9.92 -9.60
CA VAL A 27 2.30 -11.29 -9.63
C VAL A 27 1.48 -12.20 -10.53
N GLN A 28 0.16 -11.97 -10.63
CA GLN A 28 -0.71 -12.68 -11.58
C GLN A 28 -0.50 -12.25 -13.05
N GLY A 29 0.47 -11.38 -13.35
CA GLY A 29 0.77 -10.93 -14.70
C GLY A 29 -0.18 -9.87 -15.26
N ARG A 30 -0.99 -9.22 -14.41
CA ARG A 30 -1.83 -8.11 -14.85
C ARG A 30 -0.97 -6.88 -15.16
N SER A 31 -1.29 -6.20 -16.25
CA SER A 31 -0.65 -4.94 -16.62
C SER A 31 -0.90 -3.87 -15.56
N ALA A 32 0.12 -3.05 -15.25
CA ALA A 32 0.01 -1.96 -14.27
C ALA A 32 -1.17 -1.01 -14.55
N ARG A 33 -1.49 -0.76 -15.83
CA ARG A 33 -2.66 0.05 -16.23
C ARG A 33 -4.01 -0.57 -15.82
N ASP A 34 -4.14 -1.89 -15.88
CA ASP A 34 -5.36 -2.62 -15.49
C ASP A 34 -5.54 -2.57 -13.96
N ILE A 35 -4.43 -2.78 -13.24
CA ILE A 35 -4.38 -2.68 -11.77
C ILE A 35 -4.69 -1.24 -11.33
N ALA A 36 -4.20 -0.23 -12.06
CA ALA A 36 -4.42 1.19 -11.75
C ALA A 36 -5.91 1.54 -11.81
N VAL A 37 -6.61 1.02 -12.82
CA VAL A 37 -8.07 1.17 -12.94
C VAL A 37 -8.78 0.41 -11.82
N MET A 38 -8.41 -0.85 -11.57
CA MET A 38 -9.04 -1.70 -10.55
C MET A 38 -8.92 -1.12 -9.13
N PHE A 39 -7.78 -0.53 -8.80
CA PHE A 39 -7.50 0.01 -7.48
C PHE A 39 -7.74 1.52 -7.38
N ALA A 40 -8.21 2.20 -8.44
CA ALA A 40 -8.31 3.65 -8.53
C ALA A 40 -7.00 4.35 -8.07
N ALA A 41 -5.89 3.95 -8.67
CA ALA A 41 -4.55 4.43 -8.37
C ALA A 41 -3.83 4.88 -9.64
N THR A 42 -2.72 5.60 -9.49
CA THR A 42 -1.86 6.00 -10.61
C THR A 42 -0.83 4.91 -10.92
N ASP A 43 -0.39 4.83 -12.19
CA ASP A 43 0.68 3.90 -12.61
C ASP A 43 1.96 4.11 -11.79
N SER A 44 2.33 5.36 -11.53
CA SER A 44 3.49 5.71 -10.70
C SER A 44 3.39 5.14 -9.29
N TYR A 45 2.21 5.20 -8.66
CA TYR A 45 1.98 4.64 -7.33
C TYR A 45 2.14 3.12 -7.31
N LEU A 46 1.67 2.43 -8.35
CA LEU A 46 1.82 0.97 -8.45
C LEU A 46 3.29 0.58 -8.59
N ARG A 47 4.05 1.29 -9.42
CA ARG A 47 5.49 1.09 -9.56
C ARG A 47 6.20 1.25 -8.23
N GLU A 48 5.89 2.30 -7.47
CA GLU A 48 6.46 2.48 -6.14
C GLU A 48 6.15 1.32 -5.20
N VAL A 49 4.89 0.83 -5.18
CA VAL A 49 4.49 -0.30 -4.33
C VAL A 49 5.20 -1.58 -4.74
N ILE A 50 5.31 -1.87 -6.04
CA ILE A 50 5.99 -3.06 -6.56
C ILE A 50 7.50 -2.97 -6.30
N HIS A 51 8.13 -1.84 -6.55
CA HIS A 51 9.55 -1.63 -6.25
C HIS A 51 9.83 -1.76 -4.74
N ALA A 52 9.00 -1.14 -3.89
CA ALA A 52 9.13 -1.26 -2.45
C ALA A 52 8.93 -2.71 -1.97
N PHE A 53 8.04 -3.46 -2.63
CA PHE A 53 7.85 -4.88 -2.34
C PHE A 53 9.03 -5.73 -2.81
N ASN A 54 9.63 -5.45 -3.95
CA ASN A 54 10.81 -6.16 -4.43
C ASN A 54 12.05 -5.93 -3.54
N ASP A 55 12.14 -4.75 -2.90
CA ASP A 55 13.25 -4.40 -2.00
C ASP A 55 13.05 -4.92 -0.56
N LEU A 56 11.86 -4.71 0.02
CA LEU A 56 11.58 -4.96 1.45
C LEU A 56 10.63 -6.15 1.69
N GLY A 57 10.10 -6.76 0.63
CA GLY A 57 9.10 -7.82 0.73
C GLY A 57 7.81 -7.37 1.43
N VAL A 58 7.22 -8.29 2.21
CA VAL A 58 5.94 -8.09 2.93
C VAL A 58 5.99 -6.92 3.92
N CYS A 59 7.18 -6.50 4.37
CA CYS A 59 7.35 -5.34 5.26
C CYS A 59 6.95 -4.00 4.59
N SER A 60 7.05 -3.90 3.26
CA SER A 60 6.66 -2.70 2.49
C SER A 60 5.14 -2.42 2.47
N LEU A 61 4.34 -3.45 2.75
CA LEU A 61 2.88 -3.38 2.67
C LEU A 61 2.28 -2.61 3.85
N GLY A 62 3.00 -2.48 4.96
CA GLY A 62 2.58 -1.61 6.06
C GLY A 62 2.47 -0.15 5.59
N PRO A 63 1.79 0.74 6.33
CA PRO A 63 1.90 2.15 6.02
C PRO A 63 3.37 2.54 6.06
N LYS A 64 3.77 3.38 5.11
CA LYS A 64 5.05 4.09 5.21
C LYS A 64 4.99 4.78 6.57
N MET A 65 5.82 4.33 7.53
CA MET A 65 5.90 5.00 8.82
C MET A 65 6.22 6.44 8.48
N GLU A 66 5.27 7.33 8.74
CA GLU A 66 5.49 8.75 8.64
C GLU A 66 6.73 9.01 9.47
N ARG A 67 7.84 9.37 8.82
CA ARG A 67 8.97 9.94 9.53
C ARG A 67 8.39 11.15 10.22
N ARG A 68 8.04 11.01 11.51
CA ARG A 68 7.73 12.14 12.38
C ARG A 68 8.91 13.10 12.20
N PRO A 69 8.69 14.36 11.75
CA PRO A 69 9.77 15.33 11.81
C PRO A 69 10.05 15.52 13.31
N THR A 70 11.20 15.04 13.76
CA THR A 70 11.78 15.48 15.03
C THR A 70 12.16 16.94 14.84
N ALA A 71 11.30 17.82 15.35
CA ALA A 71 11.63 19.18 15.72
C ALA A 71 11.66 19.25 17.24
#